data_AF-A0A9P3MWH3-F1
#
_entry.id   AF-A0A9P3MWH3-F1
#
_cell.length_a   1.000
_cell.length_b   1.000
_cell.length_c   1.000
_cell.angle_alpha   90.00
_cell.angle_beta   90.00
_cell.angle_gamma   90.00
#
_symmetry.space_group_name_H-M   'P 1'
#
loop_
_entity.id
_entity.type
_entity.pdbx_description
1 polymer ?
#
loop_
_entity_poly.entity_id
_entity_poly.type
_entity_poly.pdbx_seq_one_letter_code
_entity_poly.pdbx_strand_id
1 'polypeptide(L)'
;MVAHFPHLVPDYDLLRTLLIQESHDNPTSGHFGVDKTMKTLQRNYYWPNMADDVRKYVSSCTPCQIMKSSHQRAATLLQLLDLPKRPWEKSIPL
;
A
#
# COMPACT_ATOMS: atom_id res chain seq x y z
N MET A 1 -10.75 26.97 -20.08
CA MET A 1 -10.11 25.78 -19.47
C MET A 1 -8.90 25.44 -20.31
N VAL A 2 -7.68 25.62 -19.79
CA VAL A 2 -6.46 25.16 -20.48
C VAL A 2 -6.35 23.66 -20.21
N ALA A 3 -6.25 22.86 -21.26
CA ALA A 3 -5.92 21.46 -21.11
C ALA A 3 -4.52 21.36 -20.49
N HIS A 4 -4.43 20.91 -19.24
CA HIS A 4 -3.15 20.63 -18.62
C HIS A 4 -2.64 19.33 -19.20
N PHE A 5 -1.63 19.41 -20.07
CA PHE A 5 -0.99 18.24 -20.64
C PHE A 5 0.15 17.81 -19.71
N PRO A 6 0.20 16.54 -19.30
CA PRO A 6 1.29 16.05 -18.48
C PRO A 6 2.61 16.15 -19.26
N HIS A 7 3.66 16.60 -18.59
CA HIS A 7 5.01 16.66 -19.12
C HIS A 7 5.53 15.24 -19.35
N LEU A 8 6.02 14.97 -20.56
CA LEU A 8 6.70 13.71 -20.86
C LEU A 8 8.04 13.66 -20.13
N VAL A 9 8.24 12.61 -19.35
CA VAL A 9 9.50 12.37 -18.65
C VAL A 9 10.36 11.41 -19.49
N PRO A 10 11.57 11.82 -19.89
CA PRO A 10 12.47 10.97 -20.67
C PRO A 10 12.87 9.70 -19.89
N ASP A 11 13.53 8.78 -20.58
CA ASP A 11 14.02 7.52 -20.01
C ASP A 11 15.26 7.76 -19.15
N TYR A 12 15.03 8.36 -17.98
CA TYR A 12 16.03 8.67 -16.97
C TYR A 12 15.55 8.11 -15.63
N ASP A 13 16.07 6.94 -15.27
CA ASP A 13 15.66 6.19 -14.08
C ASP A 13 15.76 7.02 -12.80
N LEU A 14 16.84 7.80 -12.66
CA LEU A 14 17.04 8.67 -11.50
C LEU A 14 15.93 9.72 -11.39
N LEU A 15 15.57 10.38 -12.51
CA LEU A 15 14.54 11.41 -12.53
C LEU A 15 13.17 10.81 -12.20
N ARG A 16 12.81 9.68 -12.81
CA ARG A 16 11.55 8.98 -12.52
C ARG A 16 11.47 8.57 -11.06
N THR A 17 12.56 8.01 -10.51
CA THR A 17 12.64 7.61 -9.10
C THR A 17 12.45 8.82 -8.18
N LEU A 18 13.10 9.95 -8.46
CA LEU A 18 12.94 11.18 -7.67
C LEU A 18 11.50 11.69 -7.71
N LEU A 19 10.84 11.69 -8.87
CA LEU A 19 9.43 12.09 -8.96
C LEU A 19 8.52 11.18 -8.13
N ILE A 20 8.75 9.86 -8.19
CA ILE A 20 7.99 8.90 -7.39
C ILE A 20 8.25 9.11 -5.90
N GLN A 21 9.51 9.31 -5.50
CA GLN A 21 9.91 9.59 -4.12
C GLN A 21 9.24 10.85 -3.58
N GLU A 22 9.30 11.98 -4.30
CA GLU A 22 8.61 13.21 -3.92
C GLU A 22 7.10 13.01 -3.74
N SER A 23 6.50 12.18 -4.60
CA SER A 23 5.06 11.90 -4.52
C SER A 23 4.69 10.96 -3.36
N HIS A 24 5.56 10.01 -3.03
CA HIS A 24 5.33 8.98 -2.02
C HIS A 24 5.77 9.41 -0.62
N ASP A 25 7.02 9.87 -0.48
CA ASP A 25 7.73 10.10 0.79
C ASP A 25 7.56 11.51 1.36
N ASN A 26 6.92 12.44 0.63
CA ASN A 26 6.63 13.77 1.14
C ASN A 26 5.93 13.66 2.52
N PRO A 27 6.38 14.40 3.56
CA PRO A 27 5.80 14.33 4.91
C PRO A 27 4.28 14.52 4.96
N THR A 28 3.73 15.30 4.03
CA THR A 28 2.28 15.51 3.89
C THR A 28 1.56 14.39 3.12
N SER A 29 2.31 13.58 2.37
CA SER A 29 1.82 12.41 1.64
C SER A 29 1.69 11.16 2.51
N GLY A 30 2.33 11.09 3.69
CA GLY A 30 2.16 9.96 4.61
C GLY A 30 2.35 8.58 3.97
N HIS A 31 3.29 8.44 3.02
CA HIS A 31 3.54 7.24 2.24
C HIS A 31 2.32 6.70 1.48
N PHE A 32 1.82 7.50 0.53
CA PHE A 32 0.68 7.12 -0.32
C PHE A 32 0.83 5.74 -0.97
N GLY A 33 -0.26 4.96 -0.98
CA GLY A 33 -0.33 3.74 -1.77
C GLY A 33 -0.27 4.02 -3.28
N VAL A 34 -0.06 2.95 -4.07
CA VAL A 34 0.14 3.01 -5.52
C VAL A 34 -0.85 3.94 -6.23
N ASP A 35 -2.15 3.79 -5.99
CA ASP A 35 -3.18 4.56 -6.69
C ASP A 35 -3.09 6.06 -6.43
N LYS A 36 -2.76 6.45 -5.19
CA LYS A 36 -2.69 7.86 -4.82
C LYS A 36 -1.38 8.48 -5.28
N THR A 37 -0.27 7.73 -5.23
CA THR A 37 1.00 8.13 -5.85
C THR A 37 0.84 8.33 -7.37
N MET A 38 0.19 7.40 -8.06
CA MET A 38 -0.12 7.50 -9.50
C MET A 38 -0.96 8.74 -9.81
N LYS A 39 -2.07 8.95 -9.08
CA LYS A 39 -2.93 10.13 -9.29
C LYS A 39 -2.21 11.44 -9.05
N THR A 40 -1.28 11.50 -8.10
CA THR A 40 -0.49 12.70 -7.84
C THR A 40 0.46 12.98 -9.00
N LEU A 41 1.20 11.97 -9.45
CA LEU A 41 2.14 12.13 -10.56
C LEU A 41 1.45 12.48 -11.88
N GLN A 42 0.35 11.80 -12.21
CA GLN A 42 -0.41 11.98 -13.46
C GLN A 42 -1.01 13.38 -13.62
N ARG A 43 -1.03 14.20 -12.56
CA ARG A 43 -1.43 15.61 -12.67
C ARG A 43 -0.49 16.37 -13.59
N ASN A 44 0.81 16.09 -13.53
CA ASN A 44 1.84 16.90 -14.16
C ASN A 44 2.80 16.08 -15.04
N TYR A 45 2.86 14.76 -14.91
CA TYR A 45 3.88 13.92 -15.53
C TYR A 45 3.32 12.66 -16.18
N TYR A 46 4.00 12.19 -17.22
CA TYR A 46 3.73 10.91 -17.86
C TYR A 46 5.02 10.28 -18.42
N TRP A 47 5.13 8.97 -18.32
CA TRP A 47 6.11 8.17 -19.07
C TRP A 47 5.60 6.74 -19.31
N PRO A 48 6.13 6.01 -20.31
CA PRO A 48 5.80 4.59 -20.52
C PRO A 48 6.13 3.75 -19.28
N ASN A 49 5.27 2.79 -18.93
CA ASN A 49 5.45 1.88 -17.79
C ASN A 49 5.49 2.55 -16.39
N MET A 50 5.06 3.80 -16.30
CA MET A 50 4.97 4.56 -15.04
C MET A 50 4.23 3.84 -13.91
N ALA A 51 3.18 3.09 -14.23
CA ALA A 51 2.44 2.30 -13.24
C ALA A 51 3.30 1.19 -12.61
N ASP A 52 4.16 0.56 -13.39
CA ASP A 52 5.02 -0.52 -12.91
C ASP A 52 6.18 0.02 -12.08
N ASP A 53 6.76 1.16 -12.49
CA ASP A 53 7.76 1.87 -11.70
C ASP A 53 7.21 2.27 -10.33
N VAL A 54 6.00 2.85 -10.30
CA VAL A 54 5.34 3.23 -9.04
C VAL A 54 5.02 2.01 -8.17
N ARG A 55 4.51 0.92 -8.76
CA ARG A 55 4.26 -0.33 -8.02
C ARG A 55 5.54 -0.87 -7.41
N LYS A 56 6.62 -0.95 -8.19
CA LYS A 56 7.92 -1.44 -7.75
C LYS A 56 8.44 -0.60 -6.59
N TYR A 57 8.42 0.73 -6.73
CA TYR A 57 8.86 1.64 -5.67
C TYR A 57 8.05 1.50 -4.38
N VAL A 58 6.72 1.60 -4.46
CA VAL A 58 5.84 1.49 -3.28
C VAL A 58 5.93 0.11 -2.63
N SER A 59 6.13 -0.96 -3.41
CA SER A 59 6.34 -2.31 -2.87
C SER A 59 7.67 -2.44 -2.10
N SER A 60 8.71 -1.70 -2.49
CA SER A 60 10.00 -1.67 -1.79
C SER A 60 10.04 -0.76 -0.55
N CYS A 61 9.00 0.04 -0.30
CA CYS A 61 8.95 0.95 0.85
C CYS A 61 8.75 0.18 2.16
N THR A 62 9.83 -0.01 2.92
CA THR A 62 9.81 -0.73 4.22
C THR A 62 8.78 -0.18 5.22
N PRO A 63 8.66 1.15 5.46
CA PRO A 63 7.63 1.70 6.33
C PRO A 63 6.21 1.31 5.90
N CYS A 64 5.93 1.36 4.59
CA CYS A 64 4.64 0.92 4.05
C CYS A 64 4.39 -0.57 4.29
N GLN A 65 5.40 -1.42 4.08
CA GLN A 65 5.23 -2.87 4.22
C GLN A 65 5.01 -3.27 5.68
N ILE A 66 5.71 -2.63 6.62
CA ILE A 66 5.53 -2.87 8.05
C ILE A 66 4.13 -2.43 8.48
N MET A 67 3.69 -1.24 8.09
CA MET A 67 2.38 -0.71 8.48
C MET A 67 1.21 -1.44 7.81
N LYS A 68 1.43 -2.03 6.63
CA LYS A 68 0.46 -2.89 5.93
C LYS A 68 0.44 -4.32 6.45
N SER A 69 1.25 -4.67 7.46
CA SER A 69 1.31 -6.04 7.99
C SER A 69 -0.10 -6.57 8.30
N SER A 70 -0.47 -7.56 7.48
CA SER A 70 -1.60 -8.47 7.55
C SER A 70 -2.69 -8.22 8.61
N HIS A 71 -3.80 -7.63 8.16
CA HIS A 71 -5.12 -7.91 8.76
C HIS A 71 -5.67 -9.28 8.36
N GLN A 72 -4.89 -10.16 7.71
CA GLN A 72 -5.12 -11.59 7.93
C GLN A 72 -4.74 -11.84 9.38
N ARG A 73 -5.66 -11.46 10.28
CA ARG A 73 -5.93 -12.24 11.48
C ARG A 73 -5.77 -13.65 10.99
N ALA A 74 -4.83 -14.38 11.57
CA ALA A 74 -4.86 -15.80 11.40
C ALA A 74 -6.34 -16.18 11.59
N ALA A 75 -6.94 -16.74 10.55
CA ALA A 75 -8.12 -17.56 10.74
C ALA A 75 -7.62 -18.81 11.49
N THR A 76 -6.91 -18.62 12.61
CA THR A 76 -6.92 -19.54 13.71
C THR A 76 -8.39 -19.68 13.95
N LEU A 77 -8.90 -20.85 13.54
CA LEU A 77 -10.19 -21.35 13.97
C LEU A 77 -10.45 -20.71 15.32
N LEU A 78 -11.51 -19.91 15.41
CA LEU A 78 -12.23 -19.84 16.66
C LEU A 78 -12.52 -21.31 16.95
N GLN A 79 -11.59 -21.97 17.66
CA GLN A 79 -11.80 -23.27 18.25
C GLN A 79 -13.09 -23.01 18.98
N LEU A 80 -14.16 -23.63 18.48
CA LEU A 80 -15.39 -23.75 19.21
C LEU A 80 -14.94 -24.41 20.51
N LEU A 81 -14.64 -23.62 21.53
CA LEU A 81 -14.61 -24.15 22.88
C LEU A 81 -16.01 -24.71 23.03
N ASP A 82 -16.10 -26.03 23.16
CA ASP A 82 -17.36 -26.71 23.41
C ASP A 82 -18.01 -26.00 24.60
N LEU A 83 -19.03 -25.19 24.29
CA LEU A 83 -19.73 -24.44 25.31
C LEU A 83 -20.39 -25.48 26.22
N PRO A 84 -20.25 -25.34 27.55
CA PRO A 84 -20.85 -26.28 28.49
C PRO A 84 -22.36 -26.31 28.24
N LYS A 85 -22.90 -27.50 27.98
CA LYS A 85 -24.32 -27.69 27.63
C LYS A 85 -25.23 -27.59 28.85
N ARG A 86 -24.64 -27.49 30.04
CA ARG A 86 -25.31 -27.44 31.33
C ARG A 86 -24.63 -26.39 32.21
N PRO A 87 -25.38 -25.75 33.14
CA PRO A 87 -24.76 -24.97 34.21
C PRO A 87 -23.65 -25.80 34.90
N TRP A 88 -22.59 -25.14 35.39
CA TRP A 88 -21.46 -25.71 36.16
C TRP A 88 -20.58 -26.81 35.51
N GLU A 89 -20.71 -27.08 34.20
CA GLU A 89 -19.80 -27.97 33.47
C GLU A 89 -18.51 -27.22 33.06
N LYS A 90 -17.33 -27.81 33.31
CA LYS A 90 -16.03 -27.17 33.04
C LYS A 90 -15.59 -27.45 31.60
N SER A 91 -15.56 -26.42 30.75
CA SER A 91 -14.94 -26.49 29.42
C SER A 91 -13.46 -26.10 29.51
N ILE A 92 -12.55 -27.08 29.59
CA ILE A 92 -11.11 -26.87 29.43
C ILE A 92 -10.58 -27.98 28.50
N PRO A 93 -9.98 -27.65 27.35
CA PRO A 93 -9.27 -28.65 26.56
C PRO A 93 -7.88 -28.87 27.18
N LEU A 94 -7.51 -30.13 27.42
CA LEU A 94 -6.11 -30.53 27.64
C LEU A 94 -5.34 -30.45 26.31
#